data_AF-A0A6A1UUQ2-F1
#
_entry.id   AF-A0A6A1UUQ2-F1
#
_cell.length_a   1.000
_cell.length_b   1.000
_cell.length_c   1.000
_cell.angle_alpha   90.00
_cell.angle_beta   90.00
_cell.angle_gamma   90.00
#
_symmetry.space_group_name_H-M   'P 1'
#
loop_
_entity.id
_entity.type
_entity.pdbx_description
1 polymer ?
#
loop_
_entity_poly.entity_id
_entity_poly.type
_entity_poly.pdbx_seq_one_letter_code
_entity_poly.pdbx_strand_id
1 'polypeptide(L)'
;MRGSNLDLFDPRKIMDSDFSPGGRATGRGSDLDFAFAFNDSNFSDRVLKIEIIPDLPETKLDGEVCTSVADWARKRKRRREEFKTETGGFGARDHDFTGSLFVYGNVWELDVVEFFCFLLLQLVATLSHGTVTDMKNIVVMPLAVDVFVQCEEQIVNCNIPDTEDGFGFGNQDEEAVAMIEEIPSGDGISLNQPGDEAAHGNDSSWGMDCSTVLRVKTIHISSPILAAKSPFFYKLFSNGMRESEQRHVTLRIHASEEAAFMDLLNFMYSNTLSTTTAPALLDVLMAADKFEVASCMRYCGRLLRNLPMTCESALLYLELPSSVLMAEAVQPLTDAAKEFLAARYKDITKFQDEVLNLPLAGIEAVLSSDDLQVPSEDTVYDFVLKWARTHYPKLEERREILGSRLGCLIRFPYMTCRRLRKVLTCTDFDPELASKVVVEALFFKAEAPYRQRSLAAEEASASGRRFVERAYKYRPVKVVEFELPRQQCVVYLDLKREECTHLFPAGRVYSQAFHLGGQGFFLSAHCNMDQQNSFPCFGLFLGMQEKGSVTFAVDYEFAARSKPTEEYVSKYKGNYTFTGGKAVGYRNLFGIKWTDFMDDDSMYFINGVVHLRAELTIRH
;
A
#
# COMPACT_ATOMS: atom_id res chain seq x y z
N MET A 1 60.40 13.55 -28.52
CA MET A 1 59.94 12.14 -28.39
C MET A 1 58.49 12.15 -27.91
N ARG A 2 57.76 11.01 -27.97
CA ARG A 2 56.38 10.90 -27.45
C ARG A 2 56.38 10.72 -25.93
N GLY A 3 55.23 11.00 -25.30
CA GLY A 3 54.97 10.77 -23.86
C GLY A 3 55.05 12.07 -23.06
N SER A 4 54.04 12.44 -22.26
CA SER A 4 52.73 11.80 -22.07
C SER A 4 51.67 12.85 -21.68
N ASN A 5 50.68 13.08 -22.53
CA ASN A 5 49.41 13.65 -22.07
C ASN A 5 48.68 12.58 -21.27
N LEU A 6 48.25 12.92 -20.06
CA LEU A 6 47.21 12.20 -19.33
C LEU A 6 45.90 12.92 -19.61
N ASP A 7 44.95 12.23 -20.23
CA ASP A 7 43.63 12.79 -20.53
C ASP A 7 42.85 12.98 -19.22
N LEU A 8 42.89 14.21 -18.70
CA LEU A 8 42.16 14.66 -17.50
C LEU A 8 40.63 14.74 -17.74
N PHE A 9 40.19 14.54 -18.98
CA PHE A 9 38.81 14.71 -19.46
C PHE A 9 38.31 13.48 -20.26
N ASP A 10 38.70 12.26 -19.85
CA ASP A 10 38.07 11.01 -20.35
C ASP A 10 36.66 10.87 -19.74
N PRO A 11 35.56 11.07 -20.50
CA PRO A 11 34.22 11.17 -19.92
C PRO A 11 33.77 9.88 -19.23
N ARG A 12 34.25 8.73 -19.72
CA ARG A 12 33.87 7.40 -19.20
C ARG A 12 34.31 7.20 -17.75
N LYS A 13 35.43 7.81 -17.34
CA LYS A 13 35.94 7.71 -15.96
C LYS A 13 35.25 8.67 -14.98
N ILE A 14 34.51 9.66 -15.48
CA ILE A 14 33.76 10.62 -14.67
C ILE A 14 32.31 10.15 -14.47
N MET A 15 31.76 9.41 -15.44
CA MET A 15 30.41 8.85 -15.34
C MET A 15 30.32 7.60 -14.45
N ASP A 16 31.33 6.72 -14.48
CA ASP A 16 31.29 5.40 -13.82
C ASP A 16 31.79 5.39 -12.35
N SER A 17 31.82 6.53 -11.65
CA SER A 17 32.37 6.62 -10.28
C SER A 17 31.38 6.21 -9.17
N ASP A 18 30.78 5.03 -9.30
CA ASP A 18 29.77 4.54 -8.36
C ASP A 18 30.35 4.05 -7.02
N PHE A 19 29.69 4.45 -5.94
CA PHE A 19 30.22 4.32 -4.58
C PHE A 19 29.79 3.00 -3.92
N SER A 20 30.54 1.92 -4.16
CA SER A 20 30.32 0.62 -3.52
C SER A 20 30.35 0.71 -1.98
N PRO A 21 29.30 0.32 -1.25
CA PRO A 21 29.20 0.50 0.20
C PRO A 21 29.98 -0.57 0.99
N GLY A 22 31.31 -0.61 0.86
CA GLY A 22 32.10 -1.68 1.48
C GLY A 22 33.61 -1.63 1.32
N GLY A 23 34.28 -0.49 1.59
CA GLY A 23 35.75 -0.45 1.54
C GLY A 23 36.40 0.76 2.20
N ARG A 24 37.33 0.54 3.14
CA ARG A 24 38.27 1.57 3.61
C ARG A 24 39.41 1.74 2.59
N ALA A 25 39.21 2.58 1.58
CA ALA A 25 40.25 2.97 0.63
C ALA A 25 40.39 4.50 0.58
N THR A 26 41.56 5.04 0.91
CA THR A 26 41.83 6.48 0.90
C THR A 26 42.19 6.97 -0.51
N GLY A 27 41.17 7.15 -1.35
CA GLY A 27 41.28 7.73 -2.70
C GLY A 27 40.37 8.96 -2.83
N ARG A 28 40.95 10.17 -2.80
CA ARG A 28 40.17 11.42 -2.81
C ARG A 28 39.78 11.83 -4.22
N GLY A 29 38.73 11.21 -4.77
CA GLY A 29 37.98 11.80 -5.88
C GLY A 29 37.34 13.11 -5.40
N SER A 30 37.95 14.25 -5.73
CA SER A 30 37.39 15.55 -5.42
C SER A 30 36.32 15.89 -6.44
N ASP A 31 35.08 16.11 -5.99
CA ASP A 31 34.19 17.03 -6.70
C ASP A 31 34.93 18.38 -6.82
N LEU A 32 35.26 18.74 -8.05
CA LEU A 32 35.99 19.97 -8.33
C LEU A 32 35.01 21.15 -8.23
N ASP A 33 35.39 22.13 -7.43
CA ASP A 33 34.70 23.42 -7.34
C ASP A 33 35.23 24.35 -8.44
N PHE A 34 34.33 24.73 -9.34
CA PHE A 34 34.56 25.64 -10.44
C PHE A 34 33.76 26.94 -10.28
N ALA A 35 33.27 27.30 -9.08
CA ALA A 35 32.48 28.51 -8.85
C ALA A 35 33.14 29.80 -9.41
N PHE A 36 34.48 29.86 -9.40
CA PHE A 36 35.27 30.96 -9.98
C PHE A 36 35.10 31.14 -11.50
N ALA A 37 34.65 30.11 -12.23
CA ALA A 37 34.45 30.12 -13.67
C ALA A 37 32.97 30.34 -14.07
N PHE A 38 32.05 30.40 -13.10
CA PHE A 38 30.64 30.58 -13.37
C PHE A 38 30.36 32.00 -13.92
N ASN A 39 29.88 32.08 -15.15
CA ASN A 39 29.63 33.33 -15.87
C ASN A 39 30.87 34.26 -16.04
N ASP A 40 32.09 33.72 -15.97
CA ASP A 40 33.33 34.48 -16.20
C ASP A 40 33.81 34.35 -17.66
N SER A 41 34.11 35.50 -18.30
CA SER A 41 34.47 35.57 -19.71
C SER A 41 35.89 35.07 -20.04
N ASN A 42 36.77 34.96 -19.04
CA ASN A 42 38.13 34.44 -19.16
C ASN A 42 38.15 32.90 -19.12
N PHE A 43 37.16 32.28 -18.48
CA PHE A 43 37.06 30.82 -18.30
C PHE A 43 35.98 30.15 -19.17
N SER A 44 35.27 30.93 -19.99
CA SER A 44 34.27 30.45 -20.95
C SER A 44 34.81 30.28 -22.37
N ASP A 45 34.53 29.14 -23.01
CA ASP A 45 34.69 28.96 -24.46
C ASP A 45 33.43 29.40 -25.24
N ARG A 46 32.24 29.28 -24.64
CA ARG A 46 30.94 29.62 -25.26
C ARG A 46 30.11 30.61 -24.44
N VAL A 47 29.11 31.19 -25.11
CA VAL A 47 28.03 31.98 -24.50
C VAL A 47 26.72 31.22 -24.67
N LEU A 48 26.03 30.95 -23.56
CA LEU A 48 24.68 30.38 -23.58
C LEU A 48 23.66 31.53 -23.64
N LYS A 49 22.87 31.56 -24.71
CA LYS A 49 21.72 32.45 -24.89
C LYS A 49 20.46 31.71 -24.44
N ILE A 50 19.99 32.03 -23.25
CA ILE A 50 18.76 31.48 -22.68
C ILE A 50 17.60 32.33 -23.20
N GLU A 51 16.78 31.77 -24.09
CA GLU A 51 15.53 32.37 -24.57
C GLU A 51 14.39 31.97 -23.64
N ILE A 52 13.87 32.94 -22.88
CA ILE A 52 12.79 32.70 -21.93
C ILE A 52 11.47 33.02 -22.63
N ILE A 53 10.69 31.97 -22.92
CA ILE A 53 9.35 32.05 -23.51
C ILE A 53 8.30 32.15 -22.38
N PRO A 54 7.09 32.66 -22.65
CA PRO A 54 6.03 32.64 -21.65
C PRO A 54 5.67 31.20 -21.28
N ASP A 55 5.13 31.03 -20.07
CA ASP A 55 4.25 29.89 -19.80
C ASP A 55 3.01 30.01 -20.70
N LEU A 56 2.43 28.88 -21.14
CA LEU A 56 1.16 28.90 -21.90
C LEU A 56 0.07 29.62 -21.06
N PRO A 57 -0.94 30.25 -21.69
CA PRO A 57 -1.84 31.19 -21.00
C PRO A 57 -2.72 30.50 -19.95
N GLU A 58 -2.22 30.42 -18.72
CA GLU A 58 -2.93 29.92 -17.55
C GLU A 58 -4.24 30.71 -17.35
N THR A 59 -5.33 30.03 -17.00
CA THR A 59 -6.64 30.62 -16.75
C THR A 59 -6.66 31.40 -15.42
N LYS A 60 -6.06 32.60 -15.46
CA LYS A 60 -6.03 33.66 -14.43
C LYS A 60 -6.03 33.18 -12.98
N LEU A 61 -4.83 32.95 -12.45
CA LEU A 61 -4.52 33.24 -11.06
C LEU A 61 -3.34 34.21 -11.04
N ASP A 62 -3.44 35.28 -10.25
CA ASP A 62 -2.49 36.39 -10.28
C ASP A 62 -1.19 36.05 -9.56
N GLY A 63 -0.09 35.95 -10.30
CA GLY A 63 1.28 36.31 -9.87
C GLY A 63 1.93 35.62 -8.67
N GLU A 64 1.27 34.71 -7.94
CA GLU A 64 1.80 34.14 -6.71
C GLU A 64 2.99 33.19 -6.95
N VAL A 65 4.10 33.50 -6.26
CA VAL A 65 5.21 32.57 -6.05
C VAL A 65 4.70 31.38 -5.24
N CYS A 66 5.07 30.14 -5.59
CA CYS A 66 4.72 28.96 -4.80
C CYS A 66 5.35 29.03 -3.41
N THR A 67 4.59 29.51 -2.42
CA THR A 67 5.03 29.60 -1.01
C THR A 67 4.86 28.26 -0.29
N SER A 68 3.86 27.46 -0.66
CA SER A 68 3.64 26.12 -0.09
C SER A 68 3.95 24.99 -1.06
N VAL A 69 4.13 23.80 -0.48
CA VAL A 69 4.29 22.54 -1.23
C VAL A 69 3.00 22.15 -1.96
N ALA A 70 1.83 22.50 -1.40
CA ALA A 70 0.53 22.29 -2.04
C ALA A 70 0.32 23.18 -3.29
N ASP A 71 0.86 24.40 -3.32
CA ASP A 71 0.79 25.27 -4.51
C ASP A 71 1.60 24.69 -5.67
N TRP A 72 2.80 24.21 -5.37
CA TRP A 72 3.66 23.53 -6.33
C TRP A 72 2.96 22.29 -6.91
N ALA A 73 2.35 21.46 -6.05
CA ALA A 73 1.55 20.31 -6.46
C ALA A 73 0.38 20.71 -7.38
N ARG A 74 -0.38 21.76 -7.03
CA ARG A 74 -1.48 22.30 -7.84
C ARG A 74 -1.01 22.78 -9.21
N LYS A 75 0.07 23.59 -9.28
CA LYS A 75 0.64 24.08 -10.55
C LYS A 75 1.29 22.96 -11.37
N ARG A 76 1.84 21.92 -10.74
CA ARG A 76 2.36 20.74 -11.44
C ARG A 76 1.26 19.85 -12.01
N LYS A 77 0.16 19.61 -11.28
CA LYS A 77 -0.93 18.75 -11.75
C LYS A 77 -1.57 19.29 -13.04
N ARG A 78 -1.76 20.61 -13.14
CA ARG A 78 -2.22 21.30 -14.37
C ARG A 78 -1.24 21.09 -15.54
N ARG A 79 0.05 21.42 -15.33
CA ARG A 79 1.11 21.22 -16.34
C ARG A 79 1.24 19.76 -16.84
N ARG A 80 0.78 18.76 -16.07
CA ARG A 80 0.86 17.34 -16.47
C ARG A 80 -0.11 16.97 -17.61
N GLU A 81 -1.18 17.73 -17.82
CA GLU A 81 -2.14 17.48 -18.92
C GLU A 81 -1.59 17.95 -20.28
N GLU A 82 -0.66 18.91 -20.26
CA GLU A 82 -0.04 19.53 -21.44
C GLU A 82 1.14 18.72 -22.00
N PHE A 83 1.94 18.12 -21.10
CA PHE A 83 3.19 17.39 -21.42
C PHE A 83 3.03 16.17 -22.36
N LYS A 84 1.82 15.67 -22.59
CA LYS A 84 1.57 14.56 -23.53
C LYS A 84 1.75 14.93 -25.01
N THR A 85 1.91 16.22 -25.33
CA THR A 85 1.79 16.72 -26.71
C THR A 85 3.14 17.00 -27.40
N GLU A 86 4.23 17.19 -26.65
CA GLU A 86 5.49 17.72 -27.21
C GLU A 86 6.65 16.71 -27.33
N THR A 87 6.61 15.56 -26.63
CA THR A 87 7.65 14.50 -26.76
C THR A 87 7.45 13.61 -27.99
N GLY A 88 7.30 14.25 -29.15
CA GLY A 88 7.16 13.59 -30.45
C GLY A 88 8.48 13.02 -30.99
N GLY A 89 8.81 11.78 -30.61
CA GLY A 89 9.65 10.92 -31.44
C GLY A 89 11.14 10.79 -31.10
N PHE A 90 11.45 10.16 -29.96
CA PHE A 90 12.67 9.34 -29.83
C PHE A 90 12.28 7.96 -29.26
N GLY A 91 12.16 6.97 -30.15
CA GLY A 91 11.72 5.63 -29.78
C GLY A 91 12.81 4.80 -29.14
N ALA A 92 12.64 4.45 -27.86
CA ALA A 92 13.26 3.25 -27.31
C ALA A 92 12.58 2.01 -27.92
N ARG A 93 13.34 0.93 -28.11
CA ARG A 93 12.79 -0.38 -28.50
C ARG A 93 12.63 -1.23 -27.26
N ASP A 94 11.45 -1.79 -27.07
CA ASP A 94 11.25 -2.87 -26.10
C ASP A 94 12.12 -4.08 -26.46
N HIS A 95 12.70 -4.70 -25.44
CA HIS A 95 13.47 -5.93 -25.57
C HIS A 95 12.74 -7.05 -24.81
N ASP A 96 12.02 -7.89 -25.54
CA ASP A 96 11.28 -9.02 -24.99
C ASP A 96 12.19 -10.01 -24.24
N PHE A 97 12.13 -9.99 -22.90
CA PHE A 97 12.78 -10.98 -22.05
C PHE A 97 11.88 -12.22 -21.89
N THR A 98 11.99 -13.16 -22.83
CA THR A 98 11.31 -14.45 -22.77
C THR A 98 11.98 -15.39 -21.75
N GLY A 99 11.65 -15.20 -20.47
CA GLY A 99 12.12 -16.03 -19.36
C GLY A 99 11.62 -17.49 -19.47
N SER A 100 12.55 -18.44 -19.59
CA SER A 100 12.23 -19.86 -19.76
C SER A 100 11.89 -20.55 -18.43
N LEU A 101 10.80 -21.32 -18.40
CA LEU A 101 10.34 -22.07 -17.23
C LEU A 101 11.11 -23.38 -17.07
N PHE A 102 12.03 -23.46 -16.11
CA PHE A 102 12.72 -24.71 -15.76
C PHE A 102 11.85 -25.58 -14.85
N VAL A 103 11.46 -26.75 -15.36
CA VAL A 103 10.80 -27.80 -14.57
C VAL A 103 11.85 -28.73 -13.97
N TYR A 104 11.94 -28.76 -12.64
CA TYR A 104 12.55 -29.85 -11.88
C TYR A 104 11.50 -30.48 -10.98
N GLY A 105 11.09 -31.71 -11.31
CA GLY A 105 10.34 -32.56 -10.39
C GLY A 105 11.26 -33.60 -9.77
N ASN A 106 10.96 -34.04 -8.55
CA ASN A 106 11.02 -35.45 -8.21
C ASN A 106 10.36 -35.77 -6.85
N VAL A 107 9.64 -36.90 -6.85
CA VAL A 107 9.33 -37.83 -5.74
C VAL A 107 8.69 -37.25 -4.46
N TRP A 108 7.55 -37.86 -4.09
CA TRP A 108 6.84 -37.63 -2.85
C TRP A 108 7.21 -38.68 -1.80
N GLU A 109 7.12 -38.32 -0.52
CA GLU A 109 7.07 -39.26 0.60
C GLU A 109 5.69 -39.15 1.26
N LEU A 110 5.15 -40.27 1.78
CA LEU A 110 3.72 -40.44 2.06
C LEU A 110 3.36 -40.10 3.51
N ASP A 111 2.45 -39.15 3.72
CA ASP A 111 1.43 -39.17 4.81
C ASP A 111 0.43 -37.96 4.77
N VAL A 112 -0.17 -37.66 3.60
CA VAL A 112 -1.25 -36.63 3.50
C VAL A 112 -2.40 -37.02 2.53
N VAL A 113 -2.60 -38.31 2.27
CA VAL A 113 -3.43 -38.76 1.13
C VAL A 113 -4.92 -38.45 1.30
N GLU A 114 -5.50 -38.62 2.49
CA GLU A 114 -6.96 -38.51 2.67
C GLU A 114 -7.52 -37.07 2.54
N PHE A 115 -6.73 -36.04 2.84
CA PHE A 115 -7.18 -34.64 2.72
C PHE A 115 -7.07 -34.12 1.27
N PHE A 116 -6.03 -34.53 0.53
CA PHE A 116 -5.80 -34.07 -0.84
C PHE A 116 -6.84 -34.60 -1.84
N CYS A 117 -7.32 -35.83 -1.67
CA CYS A 117 -8.39 -36.37 -2.53
C CYS A 117 -9.66 -35.52 -2.48
N PHE A 118 -10.02 -34.96 -1.32
CA PHE A 118 -11.26 -34.19 -1.16
C PHE A 118 -11.25 -32.89 -1.98
N LEU A 119 -10.17 -32.10 -1.86
CA LEU A 119 -10.04 -30.83 -2.56
C LEU A 119 -9.82 -31.02 -4.08
N LEU A 120 -9.08 -32.07 -4.48
CA LEU A 120 -8.83 -32.34 -5.90
C LEU A 120 -10.10 -32.83 -6.62
N LEU A 121 -10.94 -33.67 -5.99
CA LEU A 121 -12.24 -34.05 -6.58
C LEU A 121 -13.16 -32.85 -6.76
N GLN A 122 -13.19 -31.90 -5.81
CA GLN A 122 -14.02 -30.70 -5.93
C GLN A 122 -13.57 -29.78 -7.08
N LEU A 123 -12.27 -29.74 -7.40
CA LEU A 123 -11.71 -28.93 -8.48
C LEU A 123 -11.80 -29.63 -9.85
N VAL A 124 -11.80 -30.97 -9.89
CA VAL A 124 -12.06 -31.75 -11.12
C VAL A 124 -13.56 -31.79 -11.46
N ALA A 125 -14.44 -31.85 -10.45
CA ALA A 125 -15.89 -31.90 -10.64
C ALA A 125 -16.48 -30.58 -11.22
N THR A 126 -15.81 -29.44 -11.02
CA THR A 126 -16.17 -28.16 -11.66
C THR A 126 -15.64 -28.00 -13.08
N LEU A 127 -14.75 -28.89 -13.55
CA LEU A 127 -14.10 -28.81 -14.86
C LEU A 127 -14.44 -29.98 -15.81
N SER A 128 -15.20 -30.99 -15.35
CA SER A 128 -15.56 -32.16 -16.16
C SER A 128 -17.03 -32.52 -16.06
N HIS A 129 -17.78 -32.34 -17.14
CA HIS A 129 -19.11 -32.94 -17.34
C HIS A 129 -18.95 -34.45 -17.60
N GLY A 130 -18.78 -35.25 -16.54
CA GLY A 130 -18.64 -36.71 -16.63
C GLY A 130 -19.16 -37.43 -15.39
N THR A 131 -20.01 -38.44 -15.57
CA THR A 131 -20.64 -39.20 -14.48
C THR A 131 -19.74 -40.26 -13.89
N VAL A 132 -19.66 -40.32 -12.55
CA VAL A 132 -19.24 -41.52 -11.80
C VAL A 132 -20.25 -41.76 -10.68
N THR A 133 -20.73 -43.00 -10.57
CA THR A 133 -21.75 -43.43 -9.62
C THR A 133 -21.16 -44.18 -8.41
N ASP A 134 -21.88 -44.16 -7.31
CA ASP A 134 -21.67 -44.96 -6.09
C ASP A 134 -20.44 -44.64 -5.21
N MET A 135 -20.55 -43.49 -4.52
CA MET A 135 -20.39 -43.48 -3.06
C MET A 135 -21.70 -42.97 -2.43
N LYS A 136 -22.35 -43.78 -1.60
CA LYS A 136 -23.64 -43.44 -0.96
C LYS A 136 -23.42 -42.88 0.45
N ASN A 137 -24.21 -41.87 0.81
CA ASN A 137 -24.35 -41.27 2.14
C ASN A 137 -23.23 -40.32 2.63
N ILE A 138 -22.81 -39.37 1.77
CA ILE A 138 -22.55 -38.00 2.22
C ILE A 138 -23.57 -37.10 1.52
N VAL A 139 -24.23 -36.20 2.25
CA VAL A 139 -25.24 -35.30 1.67
C VAL A 139 -24.52 -34.16 0.94
N VAL A 140 -24.64 -34.16 -0.38
CA VAL A 140 -24.17 -33.07 -1.23
C VAL A 140 -25.07 -31.86 -1.02
N MET A 141 -24.50 -30.72 -0.62
CA MET A 141 -25.18 -29.42 -0.80
C MET A 141 -25.31 -29.17 -2.31
N PRO A 142 -26.53 -29.04 -2.86
CA PRO A 142 -26.69 -28.68 -4.26
C PRO A 142 -26.31 -27.20 -4.47
N LEU A 143 -25.62 -26.90 -5.56
CA LEU A 143 -25.61 -25.55 -6.14
C LEU A 143 -26.99 -25.29 -6.78
N ALA A 144 -27.99 -25.04 -5.93
CA ALA A 144 -29.31 -24.61 -6.35
C ALA A 144 -29.25 -23.13 -6.77
N VAL A 145 -29.61 -22.88 -8.03
CA VAL A 145 -29.77 -21.51 -8.56
C VAL A 145 -31.18 -21.00 -8.18
N ASP A 146 -31.24 -19.73 -7.81
CA ASP A 146 -32.42 -18.92 -7.47
C ASP A 146 -33.30 -19.38 -6.29
N VAL A 147 -33.41 -18.50 -5.28
CA VAL A 147 -34.48 -17.48 -5.21
C VAL A 147 -33.99 -16.30 -4.35
N PHE A 148 -34.38 -15.07 -4.72
CA PHE A 148 -34.02 -13.85 -4.00
C PHE A 148 -34.69 -13.73 -2.61
N VAL A 149 -33.89 -13.34 -1.61
CA VAL A 149 -34.32 -12.44 -0.51
C VAL A 149 -33.22 -11.40 -0.33
N GLN A 150 -33.57 -10.11 -0.36
CA GLN A 150 -32.62 -9.04 -0.04
C GLN A 150 -32.43 -8.94 1.47
N CYS A 151 -31.20 -9.07 1.94
CA CYS A 151 -30.75 -8.43 3.17
C CYS A 151 -29.73 -7.35 2.80
N GLU A 152 -30.02 -6.10 3.16
CA GLU A 152 -29.07 -5.00 3.00
C GLU A 152 -28.01 -5.10 4.11
N GLU A 153 -26.78 -5.50 3.77
CA GLU A 153 -25.63 -5.40 4.69
C GLU A 153 -25.33 -3.90 4.91
N GLN A 154 -25.91 -3.30 5.95
CA GLN A 154 -25.52 -1.97 6.43
C GLN A 154 -24.04 -1.96 6.82
N ILE A 155 -23.34 -0.86 6.50
CA ILE A 155 -21.90 -0.72 6.78
C ILE A 155 -21.70 -0.49 8.29
N VAL A 156 -21.48 -1.57 9.04
CA VAL A 156 -21.26 -1.52 10.50
C VAL A 156 -19.86 -1.00 10.83
N ASN A 157 -19.79 0.19 11.44
CA ASN A 157 -18.55 0.70 12.03
C ASN A 157 -18.11 -0.19 13.20
N CYS A 158 -16.88 -0.72 13.13
CA CYS A 158 -16.31 -1.62 14.13
C CYS A 158 -15.77 -0.89 15.37
N ASN A 159 -16.59 -0.02 15.98
CA ASN A 159 -16.29 0.58 17.27
C ASN A 159 -16.78 -0.35 18.40
N ILE A 160 -15.87 -1.14 18.96
CA ILE A 160 -16.07 -1.82 20.24
C ILE A 160 -15.73 -0.80 21.34
N PRO A 161 -16.69 -0.34 22.17
CA PRO A 161 -16.38 0.55 23.27
C PRO A 161 -15.75 -0.24 24.43
N ASP A 162 -14.54 0.14 24.82
CA ASP A 162 -14.00 -0.28 26.12
C ASP A 162 -14.90 0.28 27.23
N THR A 163 -15.41 -0.61 28.09
CA THR A 163 -16.36 -0.26 29.16
C THR A 163 -15.60 -0.08 30.47
N GLU A 164 -15.39 1.17 30.88
CA GLU A 164 -15.07 1.51 32.27
C GLU A 164 -16.34 1.99 33.00
N ASP A 165 -16.56 1.50 34.22
CA ASP A 165 -17.75 1.82 35.02
C ASP A 165 -17.60 3.16 35.77
N GLY A 166 -18.62 4.03 35.68
CA GLY A 166 -18.69 5.29 36.44
C GLY A 166 -20.10 5.85 36.54
N PHE A 167 -20.68 5.88 37.75
CA PHE A 167 -22.02 6.42 38.03
C PHE A 167 -22.00 7.93 38.35
N GLY A 168 -23.01 8.71 37.90
CA GLY A 168 -23.16 10.11 38.36
C GLY A 168 -24.23 11.00 37.69
N PHE A 169 -25.51 10.73 37.94
CA PHE A 169 -26.70 11.65 37.90
C PHE A 169 -26.72 12.95 37.06
N GLY A 170 -27.80 13.15 36.27
CA GLY A 170 -28.31 14.50 35.98
C GLY A 170 -29.21 14.70 34.74
N ASN A 171 -30.54 14.67 34.94
CA ASN A 171 -31.63 15.51 34.40
C ASN A 171 -31.28 16.61 33.35
N GLN A 172 -32.11 16.98 32.34
CA GLN A 172 -33.50 16.64 31.95
C GLN A 172 -33.88 17.32 30.59
N ASP A 173 -35.11 17.06 30.07
CA ASP A 173 -35.91 17.91 29.12
C ASP A 173 -35.37 18.11 27.65
N GLU A 174 -36.14 18.39 26.57
CA GLU A 174 -37.53 18.02 26.15
C GLU A 174 -37.71 18.17 24.59
N GLU A 175 -38.94 18.08 24.08
CA GLU A 175 -39.45 18.14 22.68
C GLU A 175 -39.32 19.52 21.95
N ALA A 176 -39.78 19.80 20.70
CA ALA A 176 -39.78 19.12 19.36
C ALA A 176 -40.42 20.05 18.26
N VAL A 177 -40.47 19.60 16.99
CA VAL A 177 -41.38 20.03 15.85
C VAL A 177 -41.22 21.40 15.11
N ALA A 178 -40.62 21.35 13.90
CA ALA A 178 -41.05 21.77 12.52
C ALA A 178 -41.79 23.11 12.13
N MET A 179 -41.91 23.31 10.78
CA MET A 179 -42.80 24.25 9.99
C MET A 179 -42.25 25.69 9.71
N ILE A 180 -42.53 26.45 8.61
CA ILE A 180 -43.22 26.23 7.29
C ILE A 180 -42.89 27.37 6.24
N GLU A 181 -42.90 27.05 4.93
CA GLU A 181 -43.22 27.81 3.65
C GLU A 181 -42.76 29.32 3.43
N GLU A 182 -42.97 30.04 2.30
CA GLU A 182 -43.76 29.88 1.03
C GLU A 182 -43.17 30.68 -0.19
N ILE A 183 -43.79 30.59 -1.38
CA ILE A 183 -43.54 31.29 -2.69
C ILE A 183 -44.92 31.50 -3.42
N PRO A 184 -45.14 31.91 -4.71
CA PRO A 184 -44.32 32.06 -5.94
C PRO A 184 -44.20 33.56 -6.35
N SER A 185 -44.45 34.16 -7.55
CA SER A 185 -44.93 33.82 -8.93
C SER A 185 -44.59 35.00 -9.89
N GLY A 186 -44.78 35.00 -11.23
CA GLY A 186 -45.11 33.96 -12.21
C GLY A 186 -45.41 34.55 -13.63
N ASP A 187 -44.99 33.84 -14.70
CA ASP A 187 -45.35 33.93 -16.15
C ASP A 187 -45.24 35.27 -16.96
N GLY A 188 -45.05 35.26 -18.31
CA GLY A 188 -44.68 34.15 -19.21
C GLY A 188 -44.78 34.40 -20.76
N ILE A 189 -43.98 33.63 -21.52
CA ILE A 189 -44.24 33.00 -22.85
C ILE A 189 -44.16 33.79 -24.22
N SER A 190 -43.12 33.45 -25.01
CA SER A 190 -42.96 33.18 -26.49
C SER A 190 -43.59 34.00 -27.65
N LEU A 191 -42.80 34.20 -28.75
CA LEU A 191 -43.07 33.60 -30.10
C LEU A 191 -41.93 33.69 -31.17
N ASN A 192 -41.66 32.56 -31.87
CA ASN A 192 -41.18 32.30 -33.27
C ASN A 192 -39.90 32.89 -33.95
N GLN A 193 -39.32 32.06 -34.85
CA GLN A 193 -38.35 32.31 -35.95
C GLN A 193 -39.08 32.46 -37.33
N PRO A 194 -38.52 32.98 -38.46
CA PRO A 194 -37.50 32.28 -39.32
C PRO A 194 -36.57 33.16 -40.24
N GLY A 195 -35.60 32.52 -40.92
CA GLY A 195 -35.32 32.75 -42.36
C GLY A 195 -34.15 33.63 -42.87
N ASP A 196 -33.02 32.97 -43.17
CA ASP A 196 -32.16 33.09 -44.40
C ASP A 196 -31.35 34.33 -44.87
N GLU A 197 -30.35 33.99 -45.70
CA GLU A 197 -29.49 34.74 -46.66
C GLU A 197 -28.29 35.66 -46.26
N ALA A 198 -27.20 35.43 -47.02
CA ALA A 198 -26.20 36.37 -47.57
C ALA A 198 -25.11 37.05 -46.70
N ALA A 199 -23.95 36.38 -46.66
CA ALA A 199 -22.59 36.90 -46.95
C ALA A 199 -22.20 38.36 -46.60
N HIS A 200 -21.22 38.49 -45.69
CA HIS A 200 -19.88 39.01 -46.08
C HIS A 200 -18.82 38.47 -45.10
N GLY A 201 -17.66 38.05 -45.62
CA GLY A 201 -16.63 37.35 -44.83
C GLY A 201 -15.57 38.28 -44.23
N ASN A 202 -14.84 37.75 -43.24
CA ASN A 202 -13.49 38.21 -42.93
C ASN A 202 -12.69 37.04 -42.30
N ASP A 203 -11.72 36.50 -43.02
CA ASP A 203 -10.80 35.49 -42.50
C ASP A 203 -9.80 36.16 -41.53
N SER A 204 -10.24 36.41 -40.30
CA SER A 204 -9.33 36.78 -39.21
C SER A 204 -8.53 35.56 -38.78
N SER A 205 -7.43 35.32 -39.50
CA SER A 205 -6.43 34.28 -39.24
C SER A 205 -6.15 34.11 -37.73
N TRP A 206 -6.40 32.92 -37.19
CA TRP A 206 -5.95 32.50 -35.86
C TRP A 206 -4.47 32.06 -35.86
N GLY A 207 -3.68 32.54 -36.83
CA GLY A 207 -2.22 32.42 -36.87
C GLY A 207 -1.55 33.30 -35.82
N MET A 208 -1.73 32.96 -34.55
CA MET A 208 -1.09 33.65 -33.43
C MET A 208 0.27 32.99 -33.15
N ASP A 209 1.29 33.40 -33.91
CA ASP A 209 2.64 32.82 -33.88
C ASP A 209 3.22 32.74 -32.45
N CYS A 210 3.40 31.52 -31.94
CA CYS A 210 3.84 31.26 -30.57
C CYS A 210 5.38 31.40 -30.41
N SER A 211 5.92 32.53 -30.88
CA SER A 211 7.37 32.80 -30.98
C SER A 211 7.84 33.99 -30.13
N THR A 212 6.95 34.55 -29.30
CA THR A 212 7.25 35.73 -28.46
C THR A 212 8.16 35.39 -27.28
N VAL A 213 9.48 35.48 -27.49
CA VAL A 213 10.46 35.42 -26.39
C VAL A 213 10.28 36.63 -25.47
N LEU A 214 9.96 36.41 -24.19
CA LEU A 214 9.74 37.49 -23.21
C LEU A 214 11.04 38.24 -22.88
N ARG A 215 12.11 37.48 -22.68
CA ARG A 215 13.43 38.01 -22.31
C ARG A 215 14.53 37.04 -22.74
N VAL A 216 15.71 37.59 -23.00
CA VAL A 216 16.92 36.82 -23.33
C VAL A 216 17.95 37.05 -22.23
N LYS A 217 18.52 35.98 -21.71
CA LYS A 217 19.58 36.02 -20.70
C LYS A 217 20.84 35.36 -21.25
N THR A 218 21.93 36.10 -21.35
CA THR A 218 23.21 35.62 -21.85
C THR A 218 24.17 35.35 -20.70
N ILE A 219 24.73 34.14 -20.64
CA ILE A 219 25.77 33.79 -19.67
C ILE A 219 27.00 33.18 -20.34
N HIS A 220 28.16 33.42 -19.75
CA HIS A 220 29.43 32.81 -20.12
C HIS A 220 29.52 31.38 -19.54
N ILE A 221 29.86 30.40 -20.38
CA ILE A 221 29.93 28.98 -19.98
C ILE A 221 31.19 28.28 -20.50
N SER A 222 31.66 27.32 -19.70
CA SER A 222 32.67 26.34 -20.06
C SER A 222 31.98 25.04 -20.50
N SER A 223 32.03 24.73 -21.81
CA SER A 223 31.45 23.51 -22.38
C SER A 223 31.96 22.22 -21.70
N PRO A 224 33.27 22.06 -21.39
CA PRO A 224 33.78 20.86 -20.75
C PRO A 224 33.21 20.62 -19.35
N ILE A 225 33.00 21.68 -18.54
CA ILE A 225 32.44 21.58 -17.19
C ILE A 225 30.99 21.10 -17.25
N LEU A 226 30.19 21.74 -18.12
CA LEU A 226 28.78 21.36 -18.30
C LEU A 226 28.64 19.94 -18.87
N ALA A 227 29.42 19.59 -19.88
CA ALA A 227 29.40 18.26 -20.50
C ALA A 227 29.86 17.13 -19.55
N ALA A 228 30.80 17.40 -18.64
CA ALA A 228 31.24 16.42 -17.64
C ALA A 228 30.22 16.18 -16.51
N LYS A 229 29.27 17.11 -16.31
CA LYS A 229 28.24 17.05 -15.26
C LYS A 229 26.83 16.75 -15.80
N SER A 230 26.63 16.68 -17.12
CA SER A 230 25.34 16.46 -17.78
C SER A 230 25.50 15.81 -19.16
N PRO A 231 24.92 14.62 -19.41
CA PRO A 231 24.91 14.03 -20.74
C PRO A 231 24.04 14.81 -21.74
N PHE A 232 23.06 15.60 -21.30
CA PHE A 232 22.33 16.56 -22.14
C PHE A 232 23.28 17.61 -22.72
N PHE A 233 24.08 18.27 -21.87
CA PHE A 233 25.04 19.26 -22.33
C PHE A 233 26.19 18.62 -23.13
N TYR A 234 26.60 17.38 -22.81
CA TYR A 234 27.51 16.61 -23.66
C TYR A 234 26.96 16.48 -25.09
N LYS A 235 25.75 15.91 -25.25
CA LYS A 235 25.05 15.75 -26.54
C LYS A 235 24.97 17.08 -27.30
N LEU A 236 24.56 18.16 -26.61
CA LEU A 236 24.39 19.50 -27.18
C LEU A 236 25.70 20.06 -27.78
N PHE A 237 26.85 19.75 -27.18
CA PHE A 237 28.16 20.22 -27.64
C PHE A 237 28.92 19.22 -28.53
N SER A 238 28.55 17.93 -28.55
CA SER A 238 29.27 16.87 -29.28
C SER A 238 28.61 16.37 -30.58
N ASN A 239 27.30 16.55 -30.77
CA ASN A 239 26.55 15.78 -31.78
C ASN A 239 26.74 16.21 -33.26
N GLY A 240 27.71 17.08 -33.59
CA GLY A 240 27.97 17.50 -34.97
C GLY A 240 26.85 18.34 -35.62
N MET A 241 25.82 18.69 -34.85
CA MET A 241 24.76 19.63 -35.25
C MET A 241 25.31 21.07 -35.25
N ARG A 242 24.56 22.01 -35.85
CA ARG A 242 25.00 23.41 -36.03
C ARG A 242 25.41 24.08 -34.72
N GLU A 243 24.83 23.66 -33.60
CA GLU A 243 25.06 24.16 -32.25
C GLU A 243 26.46 23.79 -31.74
N SER A 244 26.99 22.62 -32.13
CA SER A 244 28.30 22.11 -31.70
C SER A 244 29.47 22.96 -32.21
N GLU A 245 29.33 23.59 -33.38
CA GLU A 245 30.31 24.52 -33.96
C GLU A 245 30.10 25.98 -33.50
N GLN A 246 28.95 26.32 -32.92
CA GLN A 246 28.61 27.70 -32.57
C GLN A 246 29.13 28.13 -31.21
N ARG A 247 29.82 29.28 -31.18
CA ARG A 247 30.22 29.96 -29.93
C ARG A 247 29.03 30.52 -29.13
N HIS A 248 27.89 30.73 -29.78
CA HIS A 248 26.63 31.16 -29.17
C HIS A 248 25.63 30.00 -29.26
N VAL A 249 25.35 29.33 -28.14
CA VAL A 249 24.39 28.23 -28.09
C VAL A 249 23.07 28.77 -27.56
N THR A 250 21.95 28.50 -28.24
CA THR A 250 20.62 29.00 -27.82
C THR A 250 19.81 27.87 -27.20
N LEU A 251 19.20 28.13 -26.04
CA LEU A 251 18.40 27.16 -25.28
C LEU A 251 17.12 27.83 -24.81
N ARG A 252 15.97 27.16 -24.97
CA ARG A 252 14.65 27.68 -24.59
C ARG A 252 14.16 27.09 -23.28
N ILE A 253 13.63 27.94 -22.40
CA ILE A 253 12.98 27.57 -21.14
C ILE A 253 11.73 28.42 -20.93
N HIS A 254 10.78 27.95 -20.13
CA HIS A 254 9.63 28.77 -19.75
C HIS A 254 9.99 29.77 -18.64
N ALA A 255 9.20 30.83 -18.51
CA ALA A 255 9.36 31.85 -17.47
C ALA A 255 9.35 31.26 -16.05
N SER A 256 8.51 30.24 -15.80
CA SER A 256 8.48 29.51 -14.52
C SER A 256 9.73 28.65 -14.23
N GLU A 257 10.56 28.34 -15.22
CA GLU A 257 11.75 27.47 -15.06
C GLU A 257 13.04 28.24 -14.76
N GLU A 258 13.10 29.56 -14.99
CA GLU A 258 14.38 30.30 -14.99
C GLU A 258 15.12 30.24 -13.64
N ALA A 259 14.42 30.43 -12.52
CA ALA A 259 15.06 30.42 -11.21
C ALA A 259 15.74 29.08 -10.92
N ALA A 260 15.04 27.98 -11.22
CA ALA A 260 15.54 26.62 -11.06
C ALA A 260 16.69 26.29 -12.03
N PHE A 261 16.58 26.70 -13.29
CA PHE A 261 17.64 26.48 -14.28
C PHE A 261 18.91 27.27 -13.95
N MET A 262 18.78 28.49 -13.42
CA MET A 262 19.92 29.30 -12.98
C MET A 262 20.61 28.72 -11.73
N ASP A 263 19.85 28.21 -10.75
CA ASP A 263 20.44 27.58 -9.54
C ASP A 263 21.08 26.22 -9.89
N LEU A 264 20.48 25.46 -10.82
CA LEU A 264 21.08 24.26 -11.40
C LEU A 264 22.40 24.56 -12.14
N LEU A 265 22.42 25.59 -12.99
CA LEU A 265 23.64 26.00 -13.69
C LEU A 265 24.72 26.47 -12.72
N ASN A 266 24.36 27.16 -11.63
CA ASN A 266 25.31 27.48 -10.56
C ASN A 266 25.85 26.22 -9.89
N PHE A 267 24.98 25.27 -9.51
CA PHE A 267 25.35 23.99 -8.93
C PHE A 267 26.31 23.17 -9.81
N MET A 268 26.18 23.21 -11.14
CA MET A 268 27.11 22.52 -12.05
C MET A 268 28.56 23.05 -11.98
N TYR A 269 28.77 24.24 -11.41
CA TYR A 269 30.10 24.82 -11.18
C TYR A 269 30.50 24.73 -9.69
N SER A 270 29.64 25.17 -8.77
CA SER A 270 29.95 25.26 -7.33
C SER A 270 29.66 23.99 -6.52
N ASN A 271 28.88 23.06 -7.08
CA ASN A 271 28.27 21.93 -6.37
C ASN A 271 27.37 22.36 -5.19
N THR A 272 26.84 23.60 -5.22
CA THR A 272 25.95 24.18 -4.20
C THR A 272 24.72 24.84 -4.83
N LEU A 273 23.59 24.78 -4.12
CA LEU A 273 22.35 25.50 -4.44
C LEU A 273 22.18 26.70 -3.52
N SER A 274 21.61 27.78 -4.05
CA SER A 274 21.16 28.93 -3.26
C SER A 274 19.76 28.71 -2.65
N THR A 275 18.95 27.84 -3.25
CA THR A 275 17.61 27.50 -2.79
C THR A 275 17.60 26.47 -1.65
N THR A 276 16.72 26.68 -0.66
CA THR A 276 16.58 25.83 0.53
C THR A 276 15.14 25.47 0.90
N THR A 277 14.14 26.08 0.23
CA THR A 277 12.72 25.81 0.45
C THR A 277 12.26 24.62 -0.40
N ALA A 278 11.33 23.82 0.12
CA ALA A 278 10.87 22.60 -0.57
C ALA A 278 10.31 22.85 -2.00
N PRO A 279 9.47 23.87 -2.27
CA PRO A 279 9.01 24.14 -3.64
C PRO A 279 10.16 24.46 -4.61
N ALA A 280 11.12 25.31 -4.20
CA ALA A 280 12.24 25.68 -5.05
C ALA A 280 13.20 24.50 -5.30
N LEU A 281 13.47 23.69 -4.27
CA LEU A 281 14.24 22.45 -4.41
C LEU A 281 13.55 21.43 -5.32
N LEU A 282 12.21 21.41 -5.36
CA LEU A 282 11.42 20.59 -6.28
C LEU A 282 11.47 21.12 -7.73
N ASP A 283 11.41 22.43 -7.95
CA ASP A 283 11.63 23.02 -9.28
C ASP A 283 13.07 22.77 -9.79
N VAL A 284 14.09 22.91 -8.94
CA VAL A 284 15.49 22.55 -9.27
C VAL A 284 15.63 21.06 -9.55
N LEU A 285 14.97 20.19 -8.78
CA LEU A 285 14.95 18.75 -9.02
C LEU A 285 14.31 18.39 -10.38
N MET A 286 13.22 19.05 -10.76
CA MET A 286 12.60 18.89 -12.08
C MET A 286 13.48 19.42 -13.22
N ALA A 287 14.20 20.54 -13.02
CA ALA A 287 15.18 21.03 -13.97
C ALA A 287 16.38 20.06 -14.10
N ALA A 288 16.83 19.48 -12.99
CA ALA A 288 17.93 18.52 -12.97
C ALA A 288 17.59 17.21 -13.72
N ASP A 289 16.34 16.74 -13.68
CA ASP A 289 15.85 15.65 -14.55
C ASP A 289 15.84 16.09 -16.03
N LYS A 290 15.21 17.24 -16.34
CA LYS A 290 15.12 17.83 -17.69
C LYS A 290 16.47 18.01 -18.39
N PHE A 291 17.53 18.29 -17.63
CA PHE A 291 18.91 18.48 -18.13
C PHE A 291 19.88 17.36 -17.72
N GLU A 292 19.36 16.19 -17.33
CA GLU A 292 20.12 14.94 -17.06
C GLU A 292 21.24 15.08 -15.98
N VAL A 293 21.08 15.97 -15.00
CA VAL A 293 22.09 16.31 -13.96
C VAL A 293 21.91 15.44 -12.71
N ALA A 294 22.24 14.16 -12.80
CA ALA A 294 22.02 13.17 -11.73
C ALA A 294 22.64 13.55 -10.36
N SER A 295 23.79 14.23 -10.33
CA SER A 295 24.41 14.74 -9.10
C SER A 295 23.54 15.78 -8.38
N CYS A 296 22.87 16.66 -9.13
CA CYS A 296 21.94 17.64 -8.57
C CYS A 296 20.65 16.97 -8.08
N MET A 297 20.12 15.98 -8.82
CA MET A 297 18.94 15.23 -8.38
C MET A 297 19.16 14.56 -7.02
N ARG A 298 20.29 13.85 -6.83
CA ARG A 298 20.67 13.25 -5.53
C ARG A 298 20.86 14.30 -4.43
N TYR A 299 21.40 15.48 -4.77
CA TYR A 299 21.58 16.58 -3.82
C TYR A 299 20.24 17.17 -3.36
N CYS A 300 19.32 17.47 -4.27
CA CYS A 300 17.96 17.91 -3.96
C CYS A 300 17.20 16.86 -3.14
N GLY A 301 17.22 15.59 -3.55
CA GLY A 301 16.55 14.50 -2.81
C GLY A 301 17.04 14.39 -1.36
N ARG A 302 18.36 14.54 -1.14
CA ARG A 302 18.95 14.59 0.21
C ARG A 302 18.51 15.82 1.02
N LEU A 303 18.42 17.00 0.41
CA LEU A 303 17.95 18.21 1.10
C LEU A 303 16.46 18.11 1.45
N LEU A 304 15.61 17.69 0.52
CA LEU A 304 14.17 17.49 0.72
C LEU A 304 13.89 16.49 1.85
N ARG A 305 14.71 15.43 1.98
CA ARG A 305 14.60 14.44 3.06
C ARG A 305 15.05 14.96 4.43
N ASN A 306 15.88 16.01 4.46
CA ASN A 306 16.32 16.65 5.69
C ASN A 306 15.35 17.76 6.17
N LEU A 307 14.33 18.10 5.37
CA LEU A 307 13.25 19.00 5.77
C LEU A 307 12.16 18.23 6.56
N PRO A 308 11.36 18.90 7.41
CA PRO A 308 10.28 18.25 8.13
C PRO A 308 9.21 17.70 7.18
N MET A 309 8.97 16.39 7.23
CA MET A 309 7.98 15.70 6.43
C MET A 309 6.56 15.98 6.95
N THR A 310 5.66 16.40 6.05
CA THR A 310 4.20 16.47 6.25
C THR A 310 3.49 15.48 5.34
N CYS A 311 2.22 15.16 5.61
CA CYS A 311 1.41 14.30 4.73
C CYS A 311 1.35 14.85 3.29
N GLU A 312 1.21 16.17 3.11
CA GLU A 312 1.21 16.81 1.79
C GLU A 312 2.55 16.61 1.07
N SER A 313 3.68 16.83 1.75
CA SER A 313 5.01 16.64 1.14
C SER A 313 5.28 15.17 0.82
N ALA A 314 4.89 14.24 1.70
CA ALA A 314 5.08 12.82 1.49
C ALA A 314 4.28 12.33 0.26
N LEU A 315 3.00 12.70 0.16
CA LEU A 315 2.19 12.37 -1.02
C LEU A 315 2.78 12.96 -2.30
N LEU A 316 3.22 14.22 -2.27
CA LEU A 316 3.85 14.86 -3.44
C LEU A 316 5.15 14.18 -3.87
N TYR A 317 6.01 13.79 -2.92
CA TYR A 317 7.25 13.08 -3.23
C TYR A 317 6.97 11.71 -3.88
N LEU A 318 5.84 11.07 -3.57
CA LEU A 318 5.39 9.83 -4.22
C LEU A 318 4.75 10.05 -5.60
N GLU A 319 4.33 11.28 -5.94
CA GLU A 319 3.84 11.66 -7.27
C GLU A 319 4.95 12.19 -8.22
N LEU A 320 6.22 12.13 -7.81
CA LEU A 320 7.36 12.52 -8.64
C LEU A 320 7.54 11.58 -9.86
N PRO A 321 8.03 12.09 -11.02
CA PRO A 321 8.17 11.26 -12.22
C PRO A 321 9.22 10.16 -12.07
N SER A 322 8.82 8.92 -12.35
CA SER A 322 9.72 7.78 -12.48
C SER A 322 10.47 7.79 -13.82
N SER A 323 11.30 8.81 -14.06
CA SER A 323 12.39 8.72 -15.05
C SER A 323 13.46 7.78 -14.50
N VAL A 324 14.19 7.02 -15.34
CA VAL A 324 15.16 6.02 -14.83
C VAL A 324 16.26 6.68 -14.00
N LEU A 325 16.77 7.84 -14.44
CA LEU A 325 17.80 8.60 -13.75
C LEU A 325 17.26 9.29 -12.48
N MET A 326 16.01 9.73 -12.51
CA MET A 326 15.36 10.45 -11.41
C MET A 326 14.96 9.46 -10.30
N ALA A 327 14.42 8.31 -10.66
CA ALA A 327 13.97 7.25 -9.73
C ALA A 327 15.08 6.83 -8.78
N GLU A 328 16.28 6.46 -9.27
CA GLU A 328 17.41 6.11 -8.42
C GLU A 328 17.83 7.28 -7.50
N ALA A 329 17.86 8.49 -8.05
CA ALA A 329 18.28 9.68 -7.32
C ALA A 329 17.29 10.13 -6.22
N VAL A 330 16.00 9.84 -6.36
CA VAL A 330 14.95 10.16 -5.38
C VAL A 330 14.44 8.97 -4.57
N GLN A 331 14.85 7.74 -4.88
CA GLN A 331 14.46 6.54 -4.13
C GLN A 331 14.61 6.70 -2.60
N PRO A 332 15.72 7.28 -2.06
CA PRO A 332 15.87 7.46 -0.62
C PRO A 332 14.98 8.55 -0.02
N LEU A 333 14.31 9.37 -0.85
CA LEU A 333 13.28 10.35 -0.45
C LEU A 333 11.88 9.72 -0.53
N THR A 334 11.58 8.96 -1.58
CA THR A 334 10.27 8.30 -1.74
C THR A 334 10.07 7.20 -0.71
N ASP A 335 11.12 6.44 -0.36
CA ASP A 335 11.04 5.44 0.71
C ASP A 335 10.84 6.09 2.10
N ALA A 336 11.50 7.22 2.38
CA ALA A 336 11.25 7.99 3.59
C ALA A 336 9.82 8.57 3.65
N ALA A 337 9.24 8.94 2.49
CA ALA A 337 7.84 9.35 2.39
C ALA A 337 6.87 8.18 2.64
N LYS A 338 7.18 6.97 2.14
CA LYS A 338 6.40 5.75 2.45
C LYS A 338 6.44 5.43 3.94
N GLU A 339 7.64 5.40 4.53
CA GLU A 339 7.87 5.13 5.95
C GLU A 339 7.10 6.13 6.83
N PHE A 340 7.14 7.42 6.50
CA PHE A 340 6.37 8.46 7.19
C PHE A 340 4.86 8.19 7.15
N LEU A 341 4.28 7.88 5.98
CA LEU A 341 2.86 7.58 5.85
C LEU A 341 2.46 6.29 6.57
N ALA A 342 3.28 5.25 6.46
CA ALA A 342 3.09 3.98 7.17
C ALA A 342 3.16 4.13 8.70
N ALA A 343 4.05 4.98 9.21
CA ALA A 343 4.13 5.30 10.63
C ALA A 343 2.95 6.18 11.11
N ARG A 344 2.58 7.20 10.33
CA ARG A 344 1.45 8.09 10.61
C ARG A 344 0.12 7.34 10.68
N TYR A 345 -0.12 6.44 9.73
CA TYR A 345 -1.37 5.67 9.60
C TYR A 345 -1.25 4.22 10.09
N LYS A 346 -0.29 3.95 10.98
CA LYS A 346 -0.02 2.61 11.53
C LYS A 346 -1.26 1.96 12.15
N ASP A 347 -2.15 2.74 12.76
CA ASP A 347 -3.45 2.27 13.26
C ASP A 347 -4.59 2.76 12.35
N ILE A 348 -4.93 1.96 11.35
CA ILE A 348 -5.95 2.32 10.34
C ILE A 348 -7.34 2.55 10.94
N THR A 349 -7.66 1.95 12.10
CA THR A 349 -8.99 2.10 12.71
C THR A 349 -9.16 3.44 13.44
N LYS A 350 -8.06 4.18 13.69
CA LYS A 350 -8.11 5.55 14.25
C LYS A 350 -8.24 6.64 13.17
N PHE A 351 -7.79 6.34 11.96
CA PHE A 351 -7.66 7.30 10.85
C PHE A 351 -8.46 6.88 9.62
N GLN A 352 -9.53 6.09 9.80
CA GLN A 352 -10.21 5.38 8.71
C GLN A 352 -10.64 6.33 7.58
N ASP A 353 -11.20 7.49 7.91
CA ASP A 353 -11.65 8.48 6.92
C ASP A 353 -10.50 9.31 6.31
N GLU A 354 -9.41 9.59 7.05
CA GLU A 354 -8.19 10.17 6.46
C GLU A 354 -7.60 9.21 5.42
N VAL A 355 -7.44 7.93 5.77
CA VAL A 355 -6.85 6.89 4.92
C VAL A 355 -7.75 6.57 3.72
N LEU A 356 -9.08 6.63 3.87
CA LEU A 356 -10.02 6.49 2.75
C LEU A 356 -9.91 7.62 1.72
N ASN A 357 -9.45 8.81 2.11
CA ASN A 357 -9.28 9.96 1.21
C ASN A 357 -7.86 10.09 0.62
N LEU A 358 -6.91 9.22 1.00
CA LEU A 358 -5.56 9.22 0.39
C LEU A 358 -5.62 8.87 -1.10
N PRO A 359 -4.78 9.48 -1.96
CA PRO A 359 -4.61 9.07 -3.35
C PRO A 359 -3.85 7.73 -3.44
N LEU A 360 -3.84 7.11 -4.62
CA LEU A 360 -3.29 5.76 -4.87
C LEU A 360 -1.91 5.53 -4.23
N ALA A 361 -0.94 6.40 -4.50
CA ALA A 361 0.42 6.25 -3.96
C ALA A 361 0.49 6.35 -2.42
N GLY A 362 -0.45 7.09 -1.81
CA GLY A 362 -0.58 7.20 -0.36
C GLY A 362 -1.16 5.96 0.29
N ILE A 363 -2.23 5.39 -0.27
CA ILE A 363 -2.81 4.14 0.24
C ILE A 363 -1.85 2.96 0.03
N GLU A 364 -1.12 2.92 -1.08
CA GLU A 364 -0.08 1.92 -1.34
C GLU A 364 1.03 1.95 -0.30
N ALA A 365 1.52 3.13 0.07
CA ALA A 365 2.52 3.31 1.12
C ALA A 365 2.06 2.74 2.48
N VAL A 366 0.81 3.03 2.86
CA VAL A 366 0.21 2.53 4.12
C VAL A 366 0.02 1.01 4.09
N LEU A 367 -0.55 0.47 3.00
CA LEU A 367 -0.84 -0.95 2.86
C LEU A 367 0.39 -1.83 2.62
N SER A 368 1.52 -1.26 2.19
CA SER A 368 2.79 -2.00 2.05
C SER A 368 3.40 -2.43 3.40
N SER A 369 3.01 -1.77 4.51
CA SER A 369 3.62 -1.97 5.83
C SER A 369 3.20 -3.29 6.51
N ASP A 370 4.19 -4.09 6.93
CA ASP A 370 3.96 -5.25 7.82
C ASP A 370 3.40 -4.82 9.19
N ASP A 371 3.81 -3.63 9.62
CA ASP A 371 3.53 -3.06 10.94
C ASP A 371 2.10 -2.49 11.07
N LEU A 372 1.31 -2.55 10.00
CA LEU A 372 -0.04 -1.99 9.92
C LEU A 372 -1.01 -2.74 10.87
N GLN A 373 -1.47 -2.02 11.90
CA GLN A 373 -2.33 -2.55 12.95
C GLN A 373 -3.79 -2.61 12.49
N VAL A 374 -4.17 -3.76 11.93
CA VAL A 374 -5.52 -4.06 11.44
C VAL A 374 -6.16 -5.20 12.25
N PRO A 375 -7.50 -5.26 12.39
CA PRO A 375 -8.17 -6.39 13.03
C PRO A 375 -7.81 -7.76 12.42
N SER A 376 -7.79 -7.86 11.09
CA SER A 376 -7.41 -9.05 10.30
C SER A 376 -7.21 -8.67 8.82
N GLU A 377 -6.60 -9.54 8.00
CA GLU A 377 -6.46 -9.26 6.56
C GLU A 377 -7.82 -9.20 5.84
N ASP A 378 -8.86 -9.87 6.35
CA ASP A 378 -10.24 -9.71 5.86
C ASP A 378 -10.70 -8.25 5.92
N THR A 379 -10.27 -7.48 6.94
CA THR A 379 -10.57 -6.05 7.03
C THR A 379 -9.71 -5.20 6.11
N VAL A 380 -8.51 -5.65 5.72
CA VAL A 380 -7.70 -5.01 4.67
C VAL A 380 -8.39 -5.18 3.32
N TYR A 381 -8.87 -6.38 3.01
CA TYR A 381 -9.62 -6.67 1.79
C TYR A 381 -10.89 -5.81 1.68
N ASP A 382 -11.71 -5.77 2.74
CA ASP A 382 -12.93 -4.94 2.76
C ASP A 382 -12.61 -3.43 2.68
N PHE A 383 -11.53 -2.99 3.31
CA PHE A 383 -11.06 -1.60 3.20
C PHE A 383 -10.60 -1.25 1.78
N VAL A 384 -9.80 -2.12 1.15
CA VAL A 384 -9.31 -1.93 -0.23
C VAL A 384 -10.47 -1.87 -1.22
N LEU A 385 -11.48 -2.72 -1.09
CA LEU A 385 -12.69 -2.62 -1.90
C LEU A 385 -13.48 -1.33 -1.64
N LYS A 386 -13.61 -0.88 -0.38
CA LYS A 386 -14.25 0.41 -0.06
C LYS A 386 -13.50 1.56 -0.73
N TRP A 387 -12.19 1.66 -0.55
CA TRP A 387 -11.34 2.67 -1.16
C TRP A 387 -11.43 2.64 -2.70
N ALA A 388 -11.28 1.46 -3.31
CA ALA A 388 -11.29 1.33 -4.77
C ALA A 388 -12.66 1.69 -5.38
N ARG A 389 -13.77 1.38 -4.71
CA ARG A 389 -15.12 1.82 -5.13
C ARG A 389 -15.33 3.32 -4.99
N THR A 390 -14.73 3.96 -3.98
CA THR A 390 -14.80 5.42 -3.77
C THR A 390 -13.99 6.19 -4.81
N HIS A 391 -12.76 5.78 -5.11
CA HIS A 391 -11.88 6.49 -6.05
C HIS A 391 -12.09 6.10 -7.52
N TYR A 392 -12.51 4.85 -7.78
CA TYR A 392 -12.75 4.33 -9.13
C TYR A 392 -14.18 3.79 -9.25
N PRO A 393 -15.18 4.66 -9.54
CA PRO A 393 -16.57 4.23 -9.67
C PRO A 393 -16.81 3.33 -10.89
N LYS A 394 -16.06 3.52 -11.98
CA LYS A 394 -16.11 2.67 -13.17
C LYS A 394 -15.49 1.31 -12.90
N LEU A 395 -16.14 0.24 -13.37
CA LEU A 395 -15.72 -1.13 -13.10
C LEU A 395 -14.35 -1.48 -13.70
N GLU A 396 -14.08 -1.09 -14.95
CA GLU A 396 -12.83 -1.47 -15.63
C GLU A 396 -11.60 -0.76 -15.04
N GLU A 397 -11.70 0.54 -14.74
CA GLU A 397 -10.64 1.30 -14.04
C GLU A 397 -10.40 0.72 -12.64
N ARG A 398 -11.46 0.31 -11.94
CA ARG A 398 -11.36 -0.35 -10.63
C ARG A 398 -10.67 -1.71 -10.72
N ARG A 399 -10.99 -2.52 -11.73
CA ARG A 399 -10.35 -3.81 -12.00
C ARG A 399 -8.87 -3.66 -12.35
N GLU A 400 -8.51 -2.69 -13.19
CA GLU A 400 -7.13 -2.40 -13.54
C GLU A 400 -6.29 -2.08 -12.30
N ILE A 401 -6.78 -1.19 -11.43
CA ILE A 401 -6.09 -0.78 -10.20
C ILE A 401 -6.07 -1.89 -9.14
N LEU A 402 -7.17 -2.63 -8.94
CA LEU A 402 -7.18 -3.79 -8.06
C LEU A 402 -6.25 -4.90 -8.58
N GLY A 403 -6.15 -5.10 -9.89
CA GLY A 403 -5.35 -6.16 -10.49
C GLY A 403 -3.86 -5.87 -10.55
N SER A 404 -3.48 -4.64 -10.91
CA SER A 404 -2.07 -4.26 -11.15
C SER A 404 -1.38 -3.56 -9.98
N ARG A 405 -2.13 -3.00 -9.02
CA ARG A 405 -1.59 -2.10 -7.98
C ARG A 405 -1.95 -2.52 -6.55
N LEU A 406 -3.24 -2.72 -6.25
CA LEU A 406 -3.69 -2.93 -4.87
C LEU A 406 -3.80 -4.41 -4.46
N GLY A 407 -4.12 -5.31 -5.40
CA GLY A 407 -4.32 -6.73 -5.10
C GLY A 407 -3.07 -7.41 -4.54
N CYS A 408 -1.88 -7.04 -5.00
CA CYS A 408 -0.62 -7.56 -4.46
C CYS A 408 -0.32 -7.09 -3.02
N LEU A 409 -1.00 -6.06 -2.53
CA LEU A 409 -0.89 -5.57 -1.15
C LEU A 409 -1.87 -6.29 -0.20
N ILE A 410 -2.85 -7.05 -0.71
CA ILE A 410 -3.75 -7.88 0.10
C ILE A 410 -3.09 -9.24 0.33
N ARG A 411 -2.86 -9.61 1.59
CA ARG A 411 -2.17 -10.86 1.94
C ARG A 411 -3.15 -12.02 1.99
N PHE A 412 -3.72 -12.38 0.85
CA PHE A 412 -4.68 -13.49 0.69
C PHE A 412 -4.33 -14.78 1.47
N PRO A 413 -3.05 -15.22 1.59
CA PRO A 413 -2.67 -16.36 2.42
C PRO A 413 -3.05 -16.25 3.91
N TYR A 414 -3.31 -15.05 4.43
CA TYR A 414 -3.72 -14.78 5.81
C TYR A 414 -5.22 -14.46 5.99
N MET A 415 -5.99 -14.30 4.90
CA MET A 415 -7.45 -14.13 4.95
C MET A 415 -8.18 -15.41 5.39
N THR A 416 -9.42 -15.28 5.87
CA THR A 416 -10.26 -16.44 6.24
C THR A 416 -10.74 -17.20 5.00
N CYS A 417 -10.95 -18.51 5.10
CA CYS A 417 -11.48 -19.30 3.98
C CYS A 417 -12.90 -18.87 3.56
N ARG A 418 -13.70 -18.35 4.52
CA ARG A 418 -15.00 -17.72 4.22
C ARG A 418 -14.85 -16.46 3.36
N ARG A 419 -13.83 -15.64 3.62
CA ARG A 419 -13.55 -14.44 2.83
C ARG A 419 -12.92 -14.75 1.49
N LEU A 420 -11.98 -15.70 1.42
CA LEU A 420 -11.42 -16.19 0.15
C LEU A 420 -12.53 -16.70 -0.79
N ARG A 421 -13.58 -17.35 -0.26
CA ARG A 421 -14.78 -17.69 -1.04
C ARG A 421 -15.52 -16.45 -1.57
N LYS A 422 -15.65 -15.38 -0.76
CA LYS A 422 -16.22 -14.09 -1.23
C LYS A 422 -15.36 -13.42 -2.34
N VAL A 423 -14.05 -13.67 -2.41
CA VAL A 423 -13.16 -13.15 -3.49
C VAL A 423 -13.55 -13.74 -4.85
N LEU A 424 -13.77 -15.06 -4.93
CA LEU A 424 -14.17 -15.75 -6.17
C LEU A 424 -15.51 -15.24 -6.74
N THR A 425 -16.38 -14.70 -5.88
CA THR A 425 -17.67 -14.10 -6.26
C THR A 425 -17.62 -12.57 -6.41
N CYS A 426 -16.45 -11.94 -6.28
CA CYS A 426 -16.33 -10.48 -6.28
C CYS A 426 -16.21 -9.93 -7.70
N THR A 427 -17.21 -9.17 -8.15
CA THR A 427 -17.24 -8.56 -9.49
C THR A 427 -16.16 -7.51 -9.72
N ASP A 428 -15.64 -6.91 -8.64
CA ASP A 428 -14.61 -5.86 -8.67
C ASP A 428 -13.21 -6.39 -9.02
N PHE A 429 -12.96 -7.68 -8.79
CA PHE A 429 -11.76 -8.34 -9.28
C PHE A 429 -11.98 -8.92 -10.69
N ASP A 430 -10.88 -9.13 -11.40
CA ASP A 430 -10.87 -10.02 -12.55
C ASP A 430 -11.03 -11.48 -12.10
N PRO A 431 -11.86 -12.33 -12.75
CA PRO A 431 -12.09 -13.72 -12.34
C PRO A 431 -10.85 -14.63 -12.41
N GLU A 432 -9.94 -14.43 -13.37
CA GLU A 432 -8.72 -15.24 -13.47
C GLU A 432 -7.75 -14.89 -12.34
N LEU A 433 -7.58 -13.59 -12.07
CA LEU A 433 -6.78 -13.11 -10.94
C LEU A 433 -7.37 -13.55 -9.60
N ALA A 434 -8.69 -13.41 -9.39
CA ALA A 434 -9.38 -13.85 -8.19
C ALA A 434 -9.16 -15.35 -7.94
N SER A 435 -9.29 -16.16 -8.99
CA SER A 435 -9.03 -17.60 -8.93
C SER A 435 -7.57 -17.89 -8.58
N LYS A 436 -6.62 -17.20 -9.24
CA LYS A 436 -5.17 -17.35 -8.99
C LYS A 436 -4.79 -17.05 -7.54
N VAL A 437 -5.17 -15.90 -7.00
CA VAL A 437 -4.77 -15.50 -5.63
C VAL A 437 -5.44 -16.35 -4.55
N VAL A 438 -6.66 -16.83 -4.78
CA VAL A 438 -7.34 -17.76 -3.86
C VAL A 438 -6.67 -19.13 -3.88
N VAL A 439 -6.29 -19.65 -5.06
CA VAL A 439 -5.56 -20.92 -5.17
C VAL A 439 -4.16 -20.83 -4.55
N GLU A 440 -3.42 -19.74 -4.80
CA GLU A 440 -2.11 -19.47 -4.18
C GLU A 440 -2.22 -19.39 -2.64
N ALA A 441 -3.25 -18.72 -2.12
CA ALA A 441 -3.53 -18.65 -0.69
C ALA A 441 -3.90 -20.00 -0.07
N LEU A 442 -4.67 -20.84 -0.77
CA LEU A 442 -5.04 -22.19 -0.30
C LEU A 442 -3.83 -23.14 -0.29
N PHE A 443 -2.97 -23.10 -1.30
CA PHE A 443 -1.72 -23.87 -1.29
C PHE A 443 -0.79 -23.44 -0.15
N PHE A 444 -0.57 -22.14 0.07
CA PHE A 444 0.22 -21.68 1.22
C PHE A 444 -0.36 -22.14 2.56
N LYS A 445 -1.69 -22.07 2.74
CA LYS A 445 -2.36 -22.54 3.97
C LYS A 445 -2.22 -24.05 4.19
N ALA A 446 -2.12 -24.85 3.12
CA ALA A 446 -1.89 -26.29 3.18
C ALA A 446 -0.43 -26.69 3.39
N GLU A 447 0.52 -25.78 3.11
CA GLU A 447 1.95 -26.07 3.27
C GLU A 447 2.39 -26.22 4.73
N ALA A 448 3.43 -27.03 4.94
CA ALA A 448 3.93 -27.30 6.29
C ALA A 448 4.51 -26.02 6.95
N PRO A 449 4.41 -25.85 8.29
CA PRO A 449 4.85 -24.62 8.97
C PRO A 449 6.34 -24.26 8.84
N TYR A 450 7.20 -25.15 8.34
CA TYR A 450 8.58 -24.82 7.99
C TYR A 450 8.70 -24.24 6.56
N ARG A 451 7.88 -24.71 5.61
CA ARG A 451 7.81 -24.18 4.24
C ARG A 451 7.11 -22.83 4.19
N GLN A 452 6.03 -22.64 4.96
CA GLN A 452 5.40 -21.32 5.15
C GLN A 452 6.42 -20.26 5.60
N ARG A 453 7.33 -20.61 6.52
CA ARG A 453 8.43 -19.73 6.96
C ARG A 453 9.51 -19.52 5.89
N SER A 454 9.80 -20.52 5.04
CA SER A 454 10.73 -20.37 3.91
C SER A 454 10.17 -19.37 2.89
N LEU A 455 8.95 -19.60 2.42
CA LEU A 455 8.24 -18.74 1.46
C LEU A 455 8.11 -17.29 1.98
N ALA A 456 7.79 -17.13 3.27
CA ALA A 456 7.74 -15.82 3.92
C ALA A 456 9.12 -15.12 3.95
N ALA A 457 10.21 -15.85 4.18
CA ALA A 457 11.57 -15.30 4.20
C ALA A 457 12.11 -14.99 2.79
N GLU A 458 11.77 -15.82 1.79
CA GLU A 458 12.11 -15.64 0.38
C GLU A 458 11.40 -14.41 -0.21
N GLU A 459 10.10 -14.24 0.05
CA GLU A 459 9.34 -13.07 -0.43
C GLU A 459 9.53 -11.81 0.44
N ALA A 460 10.22 -11.90 1.60
CA ALA A 460 10.52 -10.75 2.45
C ALA A 460 11.44 -9.69 1.80
N SER A 461 12.03 -9.98 0.64
CA SER A 461 12.79 -9.02 -0.17
C SER A 461 12.04 -8.54 -1.42
N ALA A 462 10.84 -9.06 -1.71
CA ALA A 462 10.05 -8.72 -2.89
C ALA A 462 8.93 -7.72 -2.56
N SER A 463 8.56 -6.89 -3.54
CA SER A 463 7.62 -5.76 -3.37
C SER A 463 6.20 -6.15 -2.96
N GLY A 464 5.82 -7.44 -3.02
CA GLY A 464 4.49 -7.91 -2.64
C GLY A 464 4.34 -8.30 -1.16
N ARG A 465 5.38 -8.88 -0.53
CA ARG A 465 5.35 -9.38 0.86
C ARG A 465 4.12 -10.25 1.21
N ARG A 466 3.55 -10.96 0.24
CA ARG A 466 2.22 -11.61 0.29
C ARG A 466 2.19 -12.79 1.27
N PHE A 467 3.33 -13.45 1.46
CA PHE A 467 3.54 -14.51 2.46
C PHE A 467 4.04 -14.02 3.83
N VAL A 468 4.13 -12.70 4.08
CA VAL A 468 4.57 -12.13 5.37
C VAL A 468 3.34 -11.81 6.24
N GLU A 469 3.32 -12.24 7.50
CA GLU A 469 2.22 -11.90 8.43
C GLU A 469 2.27 -10.41 8.85
N ARG A 470 1.11 -9.75 9.01
CA ARG A 470 1.04 -8.39 9.58
C ARG A 470 0.93 -8.38 11.10
N ALA A 471 1.13 -7.21 11.70
CA ALA A 471 0.83 -6.91 13.10
C ALA A 471 -0.70 -6.87 13.40
N TYR A 472 -1.41 -7.99 13.22
CA TYR A 472 -2.85 -8.09 13.47
C TYR A 472 -3.21 -7.82 14.94
N LYS A 473 -4.25 -7.01 15.17
CA LYS A 473 -4.81 -6.74 16.52
C LYS A 473 -5.43 -8.00 17.14
N TYR A 474 -5.91 -8.92 16.31
CA TYR A 474 -6.55 -10.17 16.74
C TYR A 474 -5.84 -11.39 16.17
N ARG A 475 -5.70 -12.43 16.98
CA ARG A 475 -4.91 -13.64 16.65
C ARG A 475 -5.61 -14.50 15.59
N PRO A 476 -4.95 -14.85 14.48
CA PRO A 476 -5.49 -15.83 13.54
C PRO A 476 -5.84 -17.15 14.24
N VAL A 477 -6.91 -17.79 13.78
CA VAL A 477 -7.34 -19.12 14.23
C VAL A 477 -7.56 -20.03 13.04
N LYS A 478 -7.27 -21.32 13.22
CA LYS A 478 -7.61 -22.35 12.22
C LYS A 478 -8.97 -22.92 12.62
N VAL A 479 -9.94 -22.89 11.70
CA VAL A 479 -11.32 -23.31 11.96
C VAL A 479 -11.65 -24.47 11.03
N VAL A 480 -12.21 -25.54 11.61
CA VAL A 480 -12.81 -26.66 10.86
C VAL A 480 -14.30 -26.66 11.16
N GLU A 481 -15.11 -26.40 10.16
CA GLU A 481 -16.57 -26.32 10.25
C GLU A 481 -17.19 -27.63 9.74
N PHE A 482 -18.20 -28.15 10.45
CA PHE A 482 -18.97 -29.34 10.08
C PHE A 482 -20.45 -29.01 10.09
N GLU A 483 -21.17 -29.32 9.02
CA GLU A 483 -22.62 -29.06 8.91
C GLU A 483 -23.47 -30.23 9.43
N LEU A 484 -22.94 -31.46 9.36
CA LEU A 484 -23.63 -32.72 9.65
C LEU A 484 -22.76 -33.62 10.53
N PRO A 485 -23.36 -34.43 11.44
CA PRO A 485 -24.80 -34.59 11.69
C PRO A 485 -25.42 -33.47 12.54
N ARG A 486 -24.60 -32.53 13.03
CA ARG A 486 -24.98 -31.27 13.68
C ARG A 486 -24.04 -30.19 13.22
N GLN A 487 -24.49 -28.93 13.25
CA GLN A 487 -23.59 -27.80 13.07
C GLN A 487 -22.65 -27.68 14.27
N GLN A 488 -21.36 -27.87 14.01
CA GLN A 488 -20.29 -27.78 15.00
C GLN A 488 -19.03 -27.19 14.34
N CYS A 489 -18.17 -26.53 15.12
CA CYS A 489 -16.86 -26.11 14.64
C CYS A 489 -15.75 -26.36 15.67
N VAL A 490 -14.57 -26.68 15.16
CA VAL A 490 -13.35 -26.90 15.94
C VAL A 490 -12.36 -25.79 15.59
N VAL A 491 -12.02 -24.99 16.59
CA VAL A 491 -11.18 -23.80 16.49
C VAL A 491 -9.86 -24.06 17.20
N TYR A 492 -8.75 -23.86 16.49
CA TYR A 492 -7.40 -23.98 17.04
C TYR A 492 -6.78 -22.58 17.19
N LEU A 493 -6.25 -22.31 18.38
CA LEU A 493 -5.58 -21.07 18.75
C LEU A 493 -4.19 -21.42 19.32
N ASP A 494 -3.16 -21.03 18.60
CA ASP A 494 -1.75 -21.19 19.00
C ASP A 494 -1.25 -19.88 19.64
N LEU A 495 -0.62 -19.95 20.81
CA LEU A 495 -0.01 -18.80 21.50
C LEU A 495 1.44 -19.09 21.88
N LYS A 496 2.39 -18.24 21.49
CA LYS A 496 3.82 -18.40 21.87
C LYS A 496 4.04 -18.02 23.34
N ARG A 497 5.11 -18.53 23.96
CA ARG A 497 5.53 -18.17 25.33
C ARG A 497 5.70 -16.65 25.50
N GLU A 498 6.33 -15.98 24.53
CA GLU A 498 6.44 -14.51 24.46
C GLU A 498 5.07 -13.81 24.50
N GLU A 499 4.11 -14.34 23.76
CA GLU A 499 2.77 -13.76 23.64
C GLU A 499 1.95 -14.00 24.92
N CYS A 500 2.23 -15.09 25.63
CA CYS A 500 1.72 -15.33 26.97
C CYS A 500 2.36 -14.40 28.02
N THR A 501 3.66 -14.05 27.99
CA THR A 501 4.24 -13.14 29.01
C THR A 501 3.53 -11.78 29.05
N HIS A 502 3.14 -11.26 27.89
CA HIS A 502 2.37 -10.02 27.75
C HIS A 502 0.95 -10.06 28.32
N LEU A 503 0.43 -11.24 28.70
CA LEU A 503 -0.84 -11.36 29.42
C LEU A 503 -0.70 -11.08 30.92
N PHE A 504 0.50 -11.13 31.51
CA PHE A 504 0.67 -10.89 32.94
C PHE A 504 0.66 -9.37 33.27
N PRO A 505 0.01 -8.91 34.37
CA PRO A 505 -0.77 -9.66 35.36
C PRO A 505 -2.27 -9.75 35.07
N ALA A 506 -2.80 -8.94 34.13
CA ALA A 506 -4.23 -8.83 33.82
C ALA A 506 -4.52 -8.53 32.34
N GLY A 507 -3.52 -8.75 31.48
CA GLY A 507 -3.59 -8.60 30.03
C GLY A 507 -4.40 -9.71 29.36
N ARG A 508 -4.82 -9.43 28.12
CA ARG A 508 -5.79 -10.22 27.35
C ARG A 508 -5.36 -10.30 25.89
N VAL A 509 -5.60 -11.43 25.24
CA VAL A 509 -5.47 -11.58 23.79
C VAL A 509 -6.75 -12.17 23.23
N TYR A 510 -7.24 -11.60 22.13
CA TYR A 510 -8.47 -12.02 21.45
C TYR A 510 -8.13 -12.70 20.12
N SER A 511 -8.88 -13.72 19.74
CA SER A 511 -8.81 -14.30 18.39
C SER A 511 -9.53 -13.41 17.38
N GLN A 512 -9.21 -13.60 16.11
CA GLN A 512 -10.08 -13.20 15.02
C GLN A 512 -11.44 -13.92 15.15
N ALA A 513 -12.48 -13.31 14.59
CA ALA A 513 -13.82 -13.86 14.63
C ALA A 513 -13.95 -15.08 13.71
N PHE A 514 -14.50 -16.16 14.25
CA PHE A 514 -14.93 -17.36 13.52
C PHE A 514 -16.45 -17.48 13.63
N HIS A 515 -17.06 -18.41 12.89
CA HIS A 515 -18.51 -18.48 12.79
C HIS A 515 -19.06 -19.87 13.12
N LEU A 516 -20.29 -19.91 13.61
CA LEU A 516 -21.08 -21.12 13.84
C LEU A 516 -22.56 -20.78 13.66
N GLY A 517 -23.29 -21.50 12.79
CA GLY A 517 -24.70 -21.20 12.49
C GLY A 517 -24.94 -19.77 12.00
N GLY A 518 -23.97 -19.19 11.28
CA GLY A 518 -23.97 -17.80 10.83
C GLY A 518 -23.52 -16.77 11.89
N GLN A 519 -23.61 -17.09 13.18
CA GLN A 519 -23.25 -16.20 14.28
C GLN A 519 -21.73 -16.08 14.46
N GLY A 520 -21.27 -14.86 14.77
CA GLY A 520 -19.85 -14.55 14.98
C GLY A 520 -19.40 -14.78 16.43
N PHE A 521 -18.30 -15.52 16.59
CA PHE A 521 -17.69 -15.89 17.87
C PHE A 521 -16.20 -15.57 17.90
N PHE A 522 -15.65 -15.38 19.10
CA PHE A 522 -14.22 -15.18 19.33
C PHE A 522 -13.76 -15.91 20.59
N LEU A 523 -12.50 -16.36 20.60
CA LEU A 523 -11.81 -16.81 21.81
C LEU A 523 -11.08 -15.63 22.43
N SER A 524 -10.92 -15.67 23.75
CA SER A 524 -10.12 -14.71 24.50
C SER A 524 -9.35 -15.42 25.61
N ALA A 525 -8.03 -15.23 25.62
CA ALA A 525 -7.12 -15.77 26.61
C ALA A 525 -6.57 -14.65 27.50
N HIS A 526 -6.47 -14.89 28.80
CA HIS A 526 -6.24 -13.85 29.81
C HIS A 526 -5.38 -14.38 30.95
N CYS A 527 -4.60 -13.51 31.58
CA CYS A 527 -4.21 -13.73 32.97
C CYS A 527 -5.35 -13.25 33.88
N ASN A 528 -5.89 -14.14 34.71
CA ASN A 528 -7.00 -13.88 35.63
C ASN A 528 -6.58 -14.21 37.08
N MET A 529 -7.29 -13.65 38.05
CA MET A 529 -7.18 -14.12 39.44
C MET A 529 -8.12 -15.31 39.68
N ASP A 530 -7.55 -16.41 40.17
CA ASP A 530 -8.26 -17.60 40.63
C ASP A 530 -9.24 -17.24 41.76
N GLN A 531 -10.48 -17.73 41.66
CA GLN A 531 -11.57 -17.33 42.56
C GLN A 531 -11.50 -17.99 43.94
N GLN A 532 -10.76 -19.09 44.10
CA GLN A 532 -10.63 -19.79 45.38
C GLN A 532 -9.36 -19.38 46.13
N ASN A 533 -8.25 -19.23 45.41
CA ASN A 533 -6.92 -19.10 46.00
C ASN A 533 -6.24 -17.75 45.73
N SER A 534 -6.88 -16.86 44.97
CA SER A 534 -6.39 -15.49 44.69
C SER A 534 -4.96 -15.43 44.13
N PHE A 535 -4.57 -16.41 43.31
CA PHE A 535 -3.34 -16.35 42.51
C PHE A 535 -3.64 -16.03 41.04
N PRO A 536 -2.71 -15.37 40.31
CA PRO A 536 -2.82 -15.24 38.86
C PRO A 536 -2.79 -16.62 38.17
N CYS A 537 -3.62 -16.86 37.17
CA CYS A 537 -3.74 -18.10 36.41
C CYS A 537 -4.21 -17.85 34.97
N PHE A 538 -4.00 -18.82 34.07
CA PHE A 538 -4.40 -18.69 32.66
C PHE A 538 -5.87 -19.09 32.47
N GLY A 539 -6.68 -18.17 31.92
CA GLY A 539 -8.09 -18.40 31.61
C GLY A 539 -8.42 -18.27 30.13
N LEU A 540 -9.39 -19.06 29.67
CA LEU A 540 -9.87 -19.08 28.28
C LEU A 540 -11.39 -18.95 28.25
N PHE A 541 -11.90 -18.08 27.37
CA PHE A 541 -13.31 -17.73 27.28
C PHE A 541 -13.75 -17.59 25.82
N LEU A 542 -14.96 -18.07 25.55
CA LEU A 542 -15.70 -17.91 24.30
C LEU A 542 -16.66 -16.72 24.44
N GLY A 543 -16.57 -15.76 23.53
CA GLY A 543 -17.52 -14.65 23.41
C GLY A 543 -18.27 -14.68 22.07
N MET A 544 -19.48 -14.15 22.05
CA MET A 544 -20.25 -13.89 20.83
C MET A 544 -20.11 -12.41 20.47
N GLN A 545 -19.85 -12.10 19.20
CA GLN A 545 -19.47 -10.76 18.75
C GLN A 545 -20.66 -9.80 18.67
N GLU A 546 -21.84 -10.29 18.30
CA GLU A 546 -23.03 -9.46 18.10
C GLU A 546 -23.90 -9.33 19.36
N LYS A 547 -24.72 -8.26 19.40
CA LYS A 547 -25.81 -8.07 20.36
C LYS A 547 -27.18 -8.27 19.67
N GLY A 548 -27.33 -9.38 18.96
CA GLY A 548 -28.60 -9.76 18.33
C GLY A 548 -29.66 -10.19 19.34
N SER A 549 -30.95 -10.01 19.00
CA SER A 549 -32.09 -10.47 19.81
C SER A 549 -32.31 -11.99 19.80
N VAL A 550 -31.48 -12.73 19.06
CA VAL A 550 -31.57 -14.19 18.91
C VAL A 550 -30.77 -14.86 20.03
N THR A 551 -31.41 -15.76 20.77
CA THR A 551 -30.74 -16.59 21.77
C THR A 551 -30.07 -17.79 21.10
N PHE A 552 -28.76 -17.97 21.30
CA PHE A 552 -27.98 -19.01 20.62
C PHE A 552 -27.32 -19.95 21.63
N ALA A 553 -27.79 -21.21 21.69
CA ALA A 553 -27.30 -22.20 22.64
C ALA A 553 -26.14 -23.02 22.07
N VAL A 554 -25.03 -23.05 22.81
CA VAL A 554 -23.80 -23.74 22.44
C VAL A 554 -23.34 -24.62 23.60
N ASP A 555 -23.14 -25.91 23.32
CA ASP A 555 -22.31 -26.78 24.16
C ASP A 555 -20.86 -26.62 23.68
N TYR A 556 -19.92 -26.33 24.59
CA TYR A 556 -18.53 -26.01 24.24
C TYR A 556 -17.49 -26.74 25.12
N GLU A 557 -16.38 -27.12 24.51
CA GLU A 557 -15.26 -27.82 25.13
C GLU A 557 -13.94 -27.10 24.83
N PHE A 558 -13.17 -26.82 25.88
CA PHE A 558 -11.81 -26.34 25.77
C PHE A 558 -10.84 -27.48 26.10
N ALA A 559 -9.92 -27.73 25.18
CA ALA A 559 -8.82 -28.69 25.32
C ALA A 559 -7.48 -28.00 25.03
N ALA A 560 -6.39 -28.58 25.49
CA ALA A 560 -5.04 -28.09 25.23
C ALA A 560 -4.08 -29.26 25.07
N ARG A 561 -3.03 -29.10 24.27
CA ARG A 561 -1.95 -30.09 24.19
C ARG A 561 -1.13 -30.11 25.47
N SER A 562 -0.61 -31.27 25.84
CA SER A 562 0.34 -31.42 26.94
C SER A 562 1.39 -32.50 26.67
N LYS A 563 2.63 -32.24 27.07
CA LYS A 563 3.68 -33.28 27.21
C LYS A 563 3.21 -34.33 28.25
N PRO A 564 3.54 -35.63 28.08
CA PRO A 564 4.42 -36.19 27.06
C PRO A 564 3.71 -36.65 25.77
N THR A 565 2.38 -36.68 25.70
CA THR A 565 1.66 -37.26 24.55
C THR A 565 1.51 -36.31 23.36
N GLU A 566 1.58 -34.99 23.60
CA GLU A 566 1.28 -33.93 22.63
C GLU A 566 -0.17 -33.94 22.08
N GLU A 567 -1.04 -34.78 22.65
CA GLU A 567 -2.46 -34.88 22.31
C GLU A 567 -3.28 -33.79 23.01
N TYR A 568 -4.43 -33.43 22.41
CA TYR A 568 -5.37 -32.47 23.01
C TYR A 568 -6.17 -33.10 24.16
N VAL A 569 -5.82 -32.74 25.40
CA VAL A 569 -6.52 -33.17 26.61
C VAL A 569 -7.62 -32.17 26.97
N SER A 570 -8.85 -32.65 27.16
CA SER A 570 -9.99 -31.86 27.68
C SER A 570 -9.62 -31.17 28.99
N LYS A 571 -9.89 -29.88 29.09
CA LYS A 571 -9.64 -29.05 30.30
C LYS A 571 -10.91 -28.52 30.92
N TYR A 572 -11.88 -28.10 30.10
CA TYR A 572 -13.18 -27.63 30.57
C TYR A 572 -14.28 -27.96 29.55
N LYS A 573 -15.47 -28.32 30.03
CA LYS A 573 -16.68 -28.42 29.20
C LYS A 573 -17.78 -27.60 29.85
N GLY A 574 -18.54 -26.86 29.05
CA GLY A 574 -19.66 -26.05 29.50
C GLY A 574 -20.77 -26.01 28.47
N ASN A 575 -21.89 -25.41 28.84
CA ASN A 575 -22.91 -24.98 27.90
C ASN A 575 -23.37 -23.58 28.26
N TYR A 576 -23.81 -22.82 27.26
CA TYR A 576 -24.34 -21.48 27.48
C TYR A 576 -25.30 -21.07 26.37
N THR A 577 -26.35 -20.33 26.75
CA THR A 577 -27.23 -19.64 25.80
C THR A 577 -26.78 -18.19 25.72
N PHE A 578 -26.12 -17.83 24.63
CA PHE A 578 -25.71 -16.46 24.35
C PHE A 578 -26.92 -15.59 24.02
N THR A 579 -26.97 -14.41 24.63
CA THR A 579 -28.01 -13.38 24.45
C THR A 579 -27.38 -12.04 24.05
N GLY A 580 -26.22 -12.11 23.39
CA GLY A 580 -25.37 -10.97 23.05
C GLY A 580 -24.33 -10.57 24.11
N GLY A 581 -23.19 -10.08 23.65
CA GLY A 581 -22.26 -9.22 24.41
C GLY A 581 -21.56 -9.79 25.66
N LYS A 582 -21.66 -11.09 25.97
CA LYS A 582 -21.05 -11.72 27.16
C LYS A 582 -20.17 -12.89 26.78
N ALA A 583 -18.97 -12.94 27.37
CA ALA A 583 -18.05 -14.07 27.27
C ALA A 583 -18.25 -15.07 28.42
N VAL A 584 -18.02 -16.36 28.16
CA VAL A 584 -18.13 -17.47 29.11
C VAL A 584 -16.98 -18.45 28.94
N GLY A 585 -16.57 -19.10 30.02
CA GLY A 585 -15.39 -19.97 30.02
C GLY A 585 -14.84 -20.18 31.41
N TYR A 586 -13.55 -20.49 31.49
CA TYR A 586 -12.91 -20.93 32.72
C TYR A 586 -11.68 -20.10 33.06
N ARG A 587 -11.62 -19.60 34.31
CA ARG A 587 -10.56 -18.68 34.79
C ARG A 587 -9.18 -19.33 34.90
N ASN A 588 -9.14 -20.64 35.18
CA ASN A 588 -7.93 -21.38 35.51
C ASN A 588 -7.88 -22.68 34.68
N LEU A 589 -7.72 -22.54 33.35
CA LEU A 589 -7.83 -23.62 32.36
C LEU A 589 -6.92 -24.82 32.67
N PHE A 590 -5.77 -24.58 33.29
CA PHE A 590 -4.76 -25.59 33.55
C PHE A 590 -4.73 -26.12 34.98
N GLY A 591 -5.54 -25.56 35.89
CA GLY A 591 -5.57 -25.91 37.31
C GLY A 591 -4.32 -25.51 38.11
N ILE A 592 -3.49 -24.59 37.57
CA ILE A 592 -2.19 -24.20 38.13
C ILE A 592 -2.03 -22.67 38.14
N LYS A 593 -1.19 -22.17 39.04
CA LYS A 593 -0.84 -20.73 39.09
C LYS A 593 0.05 -20.34 37.90
N TRP A 594 0.03 -19.06 37.57
CA TRP A 594 0.70 -18.47 36.41
C TRP A 594 2.21 -18.74 36.36
N THR A 595 2.88 -18.78 37.52
CA THR A 595 4.32 -19.07 37.59
C THR A 595 4.64 -20.49 37.11
N ASP A 596 3.89 -21.50 37.53
CA ASP A 596 4.11 -22.89 37.08
C ASP A 596 3.66 -23.08 35.62
N PHE A 597 2.65 -22.32 35.16
CA PHE A 597 2.24 -22.33 33.75
C PHE A 597 3.33 -21.76 32.83
N MET A 598 3.95 -20.63 33.24
CA MET A 598 5.01 -19.94 32.49
C MET A 598 6.42 -20.47 32.75
N ASP A 599 6.58 -21.53 33.54
CA ASP A 599 7.87 -22.17 33.81
C ASP A 599 8.47 -22.80 32.54
N ASP A 600 9.79 -22.94 32.47
CA ASP A 600 10.47 -23.55 31.33
C ASP A 600 10.15 -25.05 31.20
N ASP A 601 10.02 -25.77 32.33
CA ASP A 601 9.62 -27.18 32.38
C ASP A 601 8.10 -27.41 32.20
N SER A 602 7.33 -26.34 32.00
CA SER A 602 5.87 -26.40 31.82
C SER A 602 5.44 -27.40 30.72
N MET A 603 4.58 -28.35 31.12
CA MET A 603 4.04 -29.39 30.25
C MET A 603 3.19 -28.86 29.09
N TYR A 604 2.74 -27.60 29.16
CA TYR A 604 1.83 -27.00 28.17
C TYR A 604 2.54 -26.27 27.02
N PHE A 605 3.83 -25.93 27.18
CA PHE A 605 4.63 -25.31 26.12
C PHE A 605 5.37 -26.37 25.28
N ILE A 606 4.84 -26.68 24.10
CA ILE A 606 5.47 -27.56 23.10
C ILE A 606 6.19 -26.66 22.08
N ASN A 607 7.51 -26.82 21.92
CA ASN A 607 8.34 -25.97 21.05
C ASN A 607 8.15 -24.45 21.28
N GLY A 608 7.88 -24.05 22.54
CA GLY A 608 7.62 -22.65 22.91
C GLY A 608 6.19 -22.15 22.63
N VAL A 609 5.25 -23.03 22.26
CA VAL A 609 3.86 -22.70 21.93
C VAL A 609 2.88 -23.48 22.82
N VAL A 610 1.83 -22.81 23.29
CA VAL A 610 0.63 -23.42 23.89
C VAL A 610 -0.42 -23.58 22.81
N HIS A 611 -0.80 -24.83 22.55
CA HIS A 611 -1.79 -25.19 21.54
C HIS A 611 -3.15 -25.41 22.19
N LEU A 612 -4.12 -24.53 21.90
CA LEU A 612 -5.49 -24.57 22.42
C LEU A 612 -6.46 -25.05 21.33
N ARG A 613 -7.46 -25.84 21.74
CA ARG A 613 -8.62 -26.23 20.93
C ARG A 613 -9.89 -25.79 21.65
N ALA A 614 -10.78 -25.11 20.95
CA ALA A 614 -12.17 -24.94 21.35
C ALA A 614 -13.06 -25.69 20.36
N GLU A 615 -13.93 -26.55 20.87
CA GLU A 615 -14.91 -27.31 20.10
C GLU A 615 -16.30 -26.83 20.51
N LEU A 616 -17.09 -26.40 19.53
CA LEU A 616 -18.40 -25.77 19.73
C LEU A 616 -19.45 -26.53 18.94
N THR A 617 -20.57 -26.88 19.57
CA THR A 617 -21.69 -27.56 18.92
C THR A 617 -22.98 -26.78 19.17
N ILE A 618 -23.75 -26.51 18.10
CA ILE A 618 -25.08 -25.90 18.26
C ILE A 618 -25.99 -26.87 18.97
N ARG A 619 -26.68 -26.35 19.99
CA ARG A 619 -27.72 -27.05 20.70
C ARG A 619 -29.09 -26.53 20.27
N HIS A 620 -29.82 -27.39 19.57
CA HIS A 620 -31.23 -27.21 19.23
C HIS A 620 -32.14 -27.61 20.42
#